data_AF-A0A420V6S2-F1
#
_entry.id   AF-A0A420V6S2-F1
#
_cell.length_a   1.000
_cell.length_b   1.000
_cell.length_c   1.000
_cell.angle_alpha   90.00
_cell.angle_beta   90.00
_cell.angle_gamma   90.00
#
_symmetry.space_group_name_H-M   'P 1'
#
loop_
_entity.id
_entity.type
_entity.pdbx_description
1 polymer ?
#
loop_
_entity_poly.entity_id
_entity_poly.type
_entity_poly.pdbx_seq_one_letter_code
_entity_poly.pdbx_strand_id
1 'polypeptide(L)'
;MVALASTLSAGSPWPGLVVVVAAVLVSGLLLAGPALRRRYPVAWWLCLGYPAACLRVARTWRPLMAGCGLAVSRKAALTVVSGLVGNGAPPPQPRVPRRSALRPTSGGFWFLVRLLPGQVPEDFVKAAPAMAHDWEVHAVRVTTWKPGVVRITASAADPLKVPRIPRQRGAGRLLSVTVGVLETGVPWVVDLRRVPHWLVVGATRSGKSTLINALVAGLARQPVALVGIDCKGGMELSLYEPRLTALATNRAQAVKLLAALVDETLGRMELCRSARVRNIWGLRDGERPVPVVVIVDEIAELFLIAGRSEKDEAQAAATALIRLAQLGAALGVYLVVAGQRVGSDLGPGVTALRAQLSGRVCHRVADPGTAEMALGDLNPDALHAAQSIAPEEAGTAVLASADGWDRARSHLISEAEAESIAAEYAHLTPALPALADVAGPAMTAHLERLDRDD
;
A
#
# COMPACT_ATOMS: atom_id res chain seq x y z
N MET A 1 15.32 -35.03 81.02
CA MET A 1 16.33 -35.25 79.96
C MET A 1 15.63 -35.84 78.74
N VAL A 2 15.76 -35.17 77.58
CA VAL A 2 15.66 -35.73 76.20
C VAL A 2 14.27 -36.26 75.80
N ALA A 3 13.43 -35.48 75.09
CA ALA A 3 13.31 -35.32 73.63
C ALA A 3 12.77 -36.55 72.87
N LEU A 4 11.59 -36.42 72.22
CA LEU A 4 11.38 -36.61 70.77
C LEU A 4 9.88 -36.70 70.37
N ALA A 5 9.51 -35.81 69.43
CA ALA A 5 8.56 -35.96 68.30
C ALA A 5 7.19 -36.64 68.54
N SER A 6 6.05 -36.03 68.22
CA SER A 6 5.73 -35.60 66.85
C SER A 6 4.43 -34.79 66.83
N THR A 7 4.53 -33.46 66.83
CA THR A 7 3.43 -32.60 66.38
C THR A 7 3.49 -32.51 64.86
N LEU A 8 2.56 -33.17 64.19
CA LEU A 8 2.23 -32.96 62.79
C LEU A 8 1.82 -31.49 62.60
N SER A 9 2.80 -30.66 62.25
CA SER A 9 2.57 -29.36 61.63
C SER A 9 1.99 -29.62 60.25
N ALA A 10 0.69 -29.42 60.11
CA ALA A 10 0.00 -29.36 58.84
C ALA A 10 0.46 -28.09 58.08
N GLY A 11 1.66 -28.14 57.52
CA GLY A 11 2.10 -27.22 56.50
C GLY A 11 1.24 -27.43 55.25
N SER A 12 0.36 -26.48 54.97
CA SER A 12 -0.44 -26.41 53.74
C SER A 12 0.41 -26.76 52.50
N PRO A 13 0.09 -27.82 51.73
CA PRO A 13 0.84 -28.21 50.52
C PRO A 13 0.57 -27.30 49.31
N TRP A 14 -0.30 -26.30 49.48
CA TRP A 14 -0.80 -25.43 48.43
C TRP A 14 0.25 -24.51 47.78
N PRO A 15 1.26 -23.94 48.48
CA PRO A 15 2.25 -23.07 47.83
C PRO A 15 3.15 -23.84 46.87
N GLY A 16 3.56 -25.06 47.23
CA GLY A 16 4.44 -25.90 46.42
C GLY A 16 3.74 -26.40 45.15
N LEU A 17 2.48 -26.83 45.26
CA LEU A 17 1.69 -27.27 44.11
C LEU A 17 1.45 -26.12 43.11
N VAL A 18 1.14 -24.93 43.61
CA VAL A 18 0.94 -23.73 42.76
C VAL A 18 2.22 -23.33 42.06
N VAL A 19 3.37 -23.36 42.74
CA VAL A 19 4.68 -23.06 42.13
C VAL A 19 5.07 -24.10 41.08
N VAL A 20 4.84 -25.39 41.36
CA VAL A 20 5.13 -26.47 40.40
C VAL A 20 4.21 -26.39 39.18
N VAL A 21 2.91 -26.18 39.38
CA VAL A 21 1.95 -26.00 38.28
C VAL A 21 2.30 -24.74 37.46
N ALA A 22 2.66 -23.63 38.11
CA ALA A 22 3.12 -22.43 37.42
C ALA A 22 4.42 -22.66 36.63
N ALA A 23 5.40 -23.38 37.21
CA ALA A 23 6.65 -23.70 36.54
C ALA A 23 6.46 -24.65 35.35
N VAL A 24 5.55 -25.62 35.45
CA VAL A 24 5.18 -26.53 34.35
C VAL A 24 4.43 -25.78 33.26
N LEU A 25 3.50 -24.88 33.61
CA LEU A 25 2.80 -24.03 32.64
C LEU A 25 3.76 -23.06 31.94
N VAL A 26 4.67 -22.43 32.67
CA VAL A 26 5.69 -21.53 32.11
C VAL A 26 6.66 -22.30 31.22
N SER A 27 7.16 -23.45 31.65
CA SER A 27 8.02 -24.31 30.83
C SER A 27 7.29 -24.83 29.59
N GLY A 28 6.02 -25.21 29.73
CA GLY A 28 5.15 -25.60 28.62
C GLY A 28 4.92 -24.47 27.62
N LEU A 29 4.70 -23.24 28.09
CA LEU A 29 4.61 -22.02 27.28
C LEU A 29 5.94 -21.65 26.62
N LEU A 30 7.08 -21.89 27.26
CA LEU A 30 8.41 -21.64 26.70
C LEU A 30 8.77 -22.65 25.60
N LEU A 31 8.42 -23.93 25.78
CA LEU A 31 8.68 -25.00 24.81
C LEU A 31 7.67 -24.97 23.65
N ALA A 32 6.38 -24.82 23.94
CA ALA A 32 5.32 -24.81 22.93
C ALA A 32 5.08 -23.43 22.32
N GLY A 33 5.49 -22.33 22.97
CA GLY A 33 5.26 -20.95 22.53
C GLY A 33 5.78 -20.64 21.12
N PRO A 34 7.02 -21.02 20.76
CA PRO A 34 7.52 -20.85 19.39
C PRO A 34 6.69 -21.61 18.36
N ALA A 35 6.24 -22.82 18.69
CA ALA A 35 5.39 -23.64 17.82
C ALA A 35 3.97 -23.07 17.69
N LEU A 36 3.36 -22.63 18.80
CA LEU A 36 2.06 -21.96 18.82
C LEU A 36 2.10 -20.63 18.04
N ARG A 37 3.18 -19.85 18.19
CA ARG A 37 3.39 -18.60 17.46
C ARG A 37 3.48 -18.82 15.95
N ARG A 38 4.07 -19.94 15.51
CA ARG A 38 4.14 -20.32 14.08
C ARG A 38 2.79 -20.82 13.56
N ARG A 39 2.09 -21.65 14.34
CA ARG A 39 0.85 -22.32 13.90
C ARG A 39 -0.39 -21.43 14.00
N TYR A 40 -0.48 -20.60 15.03
CA TYR A 40 -1.61 -19.70 15.30
C TYR A 40 -1.13 -18.29 15.63
N PRO A 41 -0.50 -17.58 14.68
CA PRO A 41 0.16 -16.30 14.94
C PRO A 41 -0.77 -15.22 15.48
N VAL A 42 -2.01 -15.14 14.97
CA VAL A 42 -3.00 -14.15 15.40
C VAL A 42 -3.52 -14.44 16.81
N ALA A 43 -3.87 -15.71 17.10
CA ALA A 43 -4.34 -16.10 18.42
C ALA A 43 -3.24 -15.92 19.47
N TRP A 44 -2.02 -16.35 19.15
CA TRP A 44 -0.84 -16.13 20.00
C TRP A 44 -0.63 -14.63 20.30
N TRP A 45 -0.69 -13.79 19.25
CA TRP A 45 -0.56 -12.35 19.42
C TRP A 45 -1.66 -11.79 20.32
N LEU A 46 -2.93 -12.08 20.06
CA LEU A 46 -4.04 -11.52 20.82
C LEU A 46 -4.06 -11.98 22.29
N CYS A 47 -3.72 -13.24 22.55
CA CYS A 47 -3.77 -13.82 23.90
C CYS A 47 -2.55 -13.47 24.75
N LEU A 48 -1.35 -13.35 24.16
CA LEU A 48 -0.10 -13.24 24.92
C LEU A 48 0.77 -12.07 24.47
N GLY A 49 0.94 -11.87 23.16
CA GLY A 49 1.77 -10.77 22.63
C GLY A 49 1.22 -9.38 22.95
N TYR A 50 -0.07 -9.14 22.70
CA TYR A 50 -0.72 -7.86 22.90
C TYR A 50 -0.81 -7.47 24.38
N PRO A 51 -1.20 -8.34 25.32
CA PRO A 51 -1.15 -8.02 26.75
C PRO A 51 0.27 -7.69 27.23
N ALA A 52 1.29 -8.45 26.81
CA ALA A 52 2.68 -8.17 27.13
C ALA A 52 3.13 -6.80 26.59
N ALA A 53 2.77 -6.48 25.34
CA ALA A 53 3.06 -5.17 24.75
C ALA A 53 2.33 -4.03 25.47
N CYS A 54 1.07 -4.23 25.90
CA CYS A 54 0.34 -3.24 26.70
C CYS A 54 1.03 -2.96 28.03
N LEU A 55 1.54 -4.01 28.68
CA LEU A 55 2.28 -3.89 29.93
C LEU A 55 3.60 -3.14 29.72
N ARG A 56 4.35 -3.45 28.65
CA ARG A 56 5.57 -2.71 28.29
C ARG A 56 5.26 -1.25 28.01
N VAL A 57 4.28 -0.94 27.16
CA VAL A 57 3.86 0.44 26.88
C VAL A 57 3.46 1.16 28.16
N ALA A 58 2.70 0.52 29.07
CA ALA A 58 2.32 1.13 30.34
C ALA A 58 3.54 1.43 31.24
N ARG A 59 4.50 0.52 31.31
CA ARG A 59 5.73 0.65 32.11
C ARG A 59 6.71 1.68 31.54
N THR A 60 6.92 1.68 30.23
CA THR A 60 7.96 2.51 29.59
C THR A 60 7.45 3.88 29.14
N TRP A 61 6.13 4.13 29.09
CA TRP A 61 5.57 5.38 28.55
C TRP A 61 6.25 6.65 29.11
N ARG A 62 6.30 6.79 30.44
CA ARG A 62 6.86 8.01 31.06
C ARG A 62 8.37 8.16 30.83
N PRO A 63 9.21 7.15 31.16
CA PRO A 63 10.65 7.20 30.87
C PRO A 63 10.96 7.45 29.39
N LEU A 64 10.25 6.77 28.48
CA LEU A 64 10.46 6.89 27.05
C LEU A 64 10.12 8.29 26.53
N MET A 65 8.97 8.84 26.93
CA MET A 65 8.62 10.22 26.53
C MET A 65 9.64 11.23 27.08
N ALA A 66 10.16 11.03 28.29
CA ALA A 66 11.20 11.91 28.83
C ALA A 66 12.54 11.75 28.08
N GLY A 67 12.98 10.51 27.84
CA GLY A 67 14.22 10.20 27.15
C GLY A 67 14.25 10.65 25.69
N CYS A 68 13.10 10.64 25.01
CA CYS A 68 12.96 11.15 23.65
C CYS A 68 12.72 12.67 23.58
N GLY A 69 12.79 13.40 24.70
CA GLY A 69 12.54 14.86 24.73
C GLY A 69 11.06 15.24 24.50
N LEU A 70 10.15 14.26 24.55
CA LEU A 70 8.71 14.45 24.39
C LEU A 70 8.01 14.83 25.71
N ALA A 71 8.74 15.06 26.79
CA ALA A 71 8.19 15.51 28.06
C ALA A 71 8.49 16.99 28.29
N VAL A 72 7.49 17.78 28.68
CA VAL A 72 7.66 19.21 28.97
C VAL A 72 7.81 19.40 30.47
N SER A 73 8.94 19.97 30.90
CA SER A 73 9.09 20.48 32.26
C SER A 73 8.57 21.92 32.32
N ARG A 74 7.69 22.24 33.27
CA ARG A 74 7.28 23.64 33.47
C ARG A 74 8.41 24.39 34.18
N LYS A 75 9.12 25.20 33.38
CA LYS A 75 10.02 26.33 33.73
C LYS A 75 11.02 26.10 34.87
N ALA A 76 12.29 26.05 34.48
CA ALA A 76 13.50 26.23 35.28
C ALA A 76 13.50 27.45 36.25
N ALA A 77 12.57 28.40 36.09
CA ALA A 77 12.45 29.58 36.95
C ALA A 77 12.06 29.24 38.42
N LEU A 78 11.32 28.15 38.65
CA LEU A 78 10.96 27.70 40.00
C LEU A 78 12.03 26.82 40.65
N THR A 79 12.90 26.18 39.86
CA THR A 79 13.99 25.35 40.38
C THR A 79 15.07 26.19 41.07
N VAL A 80 15.32 27.41 40.58
CA VAL A 80 16.22 28.37 41.23
C VAL A 80 15.65 28.85 42.57
N VAL A 81 14.33 29.07 42.67
CA VAL A 81 13.67 29.49 43.91
C VAL A 81 13.54 28.34 44.91
N SER A 82 13.29 27.11 44.46
CA SER A 82 13.25 25.92 45.31
C SER A 82 14.64 25.48 45.80
N GLY A 83 15.72 25.87 45.11
CA GLY A 83 17.09 25.70 45.61
C GLY A 83 17.47 26.72 46.69
N LEU A 84 16.79 27.88 46.73
CA LEU A 84 16.99 28.95 47.73
C LEU A 84 16.11 28.79 48.98
N VAL A 85 14.98 28.11 48.87
CA VAL A 85 14.08 27.81 50.00
C VAL A 85 14.18 26.32 50.27
N GLY A 86 14.89 25.95 51.34
CA GLY A 86 15.23 24.58 51.77
C GLY A 86 14.04 23.69 52.19
N ASN A 87 12.98 23.66 51.40
CA ASN A 87 11.89 22.70 51.54
C ASN A 87 12.09 21.64 50.48
N GLY A 88 12.48 20.42 50.89
CA GLY A 88 12.77 19.26 50.06
C GLY A 88 11.58 18.72 49.26
N ALA A 89 10.87 19.58 48.55
CA ALA A 89 9.85 19.21 47.59
C ALA A 89 10.53 18.48 46.42
N PRO A 90 10.05 17.29 46.03
CA PRO A 90 10.62 16.56 44.91
C PRO A 90 10.52 17.41 43.63
N PRO A 91 11.52 17.33 42.73
CA PRO A 91 11.52 18.12 41.51
C PRO A 91 10.23 17.86 40.72
N PRO A 92 9.62 18.89 40.10
CA PRO A 92 8.36 18.76 39.40
C PRO A 92 8.49 17.70 38.31
N GLN A 93 7.65 16.66 38.37
CA GLN A 93 7.70 15.58 37.39
C GLN A 93 7.39 16.14 35.99
N PRO A 94 8.20 15.81 34.97
CA PRO A 94 7.98 16.30 33.63
C PRO A 94 6.62 15.80 33.12
N ARG A 95 5.83 16.70 32.52
CA ARG A 95 4.52 16.35 31.96
C ARG A 95 4.75 15.60 30.66
N VAL A 96 4.25 14.38 30.60
CA VAL A 96 4.28 13.57 29.38
C VAL A 96 2.95 13.67 28.62
N PRO A 97 2.96 13.50 27.28
CA PRO A 97 1.77 13.43 26.45
C PRO A 97 0.78 12.38 26.95
N ARG A 98 -0.52 12.71 26.89
CA ARG A 98 -1.58 11.77 27.27
C ARG A 98 -1.91 10.86 26.08
N ARG A 99 -2.02 9.56 26.35
CA ARG A 99 -2.42 8.55 25.36
C ARG A 99 -3.81 7.97 25.65
N SER A 100 -4.48 7.48 24.62
CA SER A 100 -5.70 6.67 24.75
C SER A 100 -5.38 5.23 25.18
N ALA A 101 -6.43 4.43 25.40
CA ALA A 101 -6.31 2.98 25.48
C ALA A 101 -5.74 2.41 24.17
N LEU A 102 -4.98 1.33 24.29
CA LEU A 102 -4.44 0.59 23.15
C LEU A 102 -5.55 -0.27 22.56
N ARG A 103 -5.72 -0.23 21.24
CA ARG A 103 -6.68 -1.04 20.51
C ARG A 103 -5.93 -2.15 19.76
N PRO A 104 -6.23 -3.44 20.00
CA PRO A 104 -5.53 -4.53 19.35
C PRO A 104 -5.88 -4.61 17.86
N THR A 105 -4.94 -5.13 17.07
CA THR A 105 -5.16 -5.61 15.70
C THR A 105 -4.64 -7.05 15.58
N SER A 106 -4.87 -7.70 14.45
CA SER A 106 -4.43 -9.09 14.23
C SER A 106 -2.90 -9.27 14.21
N GLY A 107 -2.12 -8.19 14.16
CA GLY A 107 -0.66 -8.23 14.11
C GLY A 107 0.00 -7.01 14.73
N GLY A 108 -0.66 -6.38 15.71
CA GLY A 108 -0.20 -5.15 16.32
C GLY A 108 -1.23 -4.49 17.23
N PHE A 109 -1.09 -3.19 17.42
CA PHE A 109 -2.06 -2.34 18.12
C PHE A 109 -1.93 -0.89 17.67
N TRP A 110 -2.93 -0.06 17.96
CA TRP A 110 -2.86 1.37 17.74
C TRP A 110 -3.49 2.14 18.89
N PHE A 111 -3.11 3.41 19.05
CA PHE A 111 -3.70 4.34 20.01
C PHE A 111 -3.46 5.79 19.59
N LEU A 112 -4.14 6.72 20.24
CA LEU A 112 -4.01 8.16 19.99
C LEU A 112 -3.19 8.82 21.09
N VAL A 113 -2.42 9.84 20.72
CA VAL A 113 -1.65 10.67 21.65
C VAL A 113 -1.96 12.13 21.39
N ARG A 114 -2.27 12.86 22.46
CA ARG A 114 -2.48 14.30 22.40
C ARG A 114 -1.15 15.01 22.64
N LEU A 115 -0.72 15.80 21.64
CA LEU A 115 0.51 16.58 21.68
C LEU A 115 0.43 17.64 22.78
N LEU A 116 1.57 17.93 23.40
CA LEU A 116 1.74 19.06 24.31
C LEU A 116 2.02 20.35 23.52
N PRO A 117 1.78 21.53 24.11
CA PRO A 117 2.13 22.81 23.46
C PRO A 117 3.60 22.83 23.05
N GLY A 118 3.86 23.22 21.81
CA GLY A 118 5.20 23.27 21.21
C GLY A 118 5.69 21.97 20.58
N GLN A 119 4.97 20.85 20.73
CA GLN A 119 5.29 19.60 20.03
C GLN A 119 4.65 19.55 18.65
N VAL A 120 5.36 18.91 17.73
CA VAL A 120 4.89 18.63 16.37
C VAL A 120 4.87 17.12 16.13
N PRO A 121 4.07 16.61 15.16
CA PRO A 121 4.03 15.19 14.84
C PRO A 121 5.41 14.58 14.54
N GLU A 122 6.32 15.36 13.93
CA GLU A 122 7.67 14.96 13.58
C GLU A 122 8.51 14.57 14.81
N ASP A 123 8.26 15.17 15.97
CA ASP A 123 8.95 14.80 17.22
C ASP A 123 8.65 13.35 17.61
N PHE A 124 7.40 12.93 17.39
CA PHE A 124 6.97 11.56 17.64
C PHE A 124 7.46 10.59 16.55
N VAL A 125 7.53 11.03 15.29
CA VAL A 125 8.13 10.23 14.20
C VAL A 125 9.59 9.91 14.53
N LYS A 126 10.37 10.90 15.00
CA LYS A 126 11.76 10.70 15.45
C LYS A 126 11.90 9.73 16.62
N ALA A 127 10.93 9.71 17.52
CA ALA A 127 10.92 8.81 18.68
C ALA A 127 10.45 7.37 18.35
N ALA A 128 9.89 7.14 17.16
CA ALA A 128 9.27 5.87 16.81
C ALA A 128 10.22 4.65 16.87
N PRO A 129 11.51 4.73 16.46
CA PRO A 129 12.43 3.59 16.61
C PRO A 129 12.66 3.20 18.09
N ALA A 130 12.78 4.18 18.98
CA ALA A 130 12.91 3.93 20.42
C ALA A 130 11.64 3.30 20.99
N MET A 131 10.46 3.77 20.56
CA MET A 131 9.19 3.14 20.90
C MET A 131 9.11 1.68 20.44
N ALA A 132 9.56 1.39 19.22
CA ALA A 132 9.56 0.02 18.68
C ALA A 132 10.45 -0.91 19.51
N HIS A 133 11.64 -0.44 19.86
CA HIS A 133 12.59 -1.16 20.71
C HIS A 133 12.01 -1.44 22.11
N ASP A 134 11.56 -0.41 22.83
CA ASP A 134 11.04 -0.52 24.20
C ASP A 134 9.76 -1.36 24.30
N TRP A 135 8.94 -1.36 23.26
CA TRP A 135 7.70 -2.13 23.23
C TRP A 135 7.89 -3.53 22.66
N GLU A 136 9.12 -3.87 22.23
CA GLU A 136 9.50 -5.12 21.55
C GLU A 136 8.53 -5.45 20.41
N VAL A 137 8.29 -4.47 19.56
CA VAL A 137 7.47 -4.59 18.35
C VAL A 137 8.37 -4.40 17.13
N HIS A 138 7.95 -4.91 15.98
CA HIS A 138 8.73 -4.80 14.75
C HIS A 138 8.92 -3.34 14.33
N ALA A 139 7.86 -2.54 14.36
CA ALA A 139 7.90 -1.13 13.99
C ALA A 139 6.81 -0.33 14.70
N VAL A 140 7.06 0.96 14.86
CA VAL A 140 6.07 1.95 15.30
C VAL A 140 6.00 3.02 14.23
N ARG A 141 4.78 3.42 13.85
CA ARG A 141 4.54 4.55 12.96
C ARG A 141 3.62 5.56 13.60
N VAL A 142 3.88 6.82 13.28
CA VAL A 142 3.12 7.97 13.76
C VAL A 142 2.51 8.67 12.56
N THR A 143 1.20 8.89 12.63
CA THR A 143 0.44 9.60 11.59
C THR A 143 -0.39 10.71 12.24
N THR A 144 -0.61 11.80 11.55
CA THR A 144 -1.49 12.87 12.05
C THR A 144 -2.94 12.42 11.95
N TRP A 145 -3.65 12.38 13.08
CA TRP A 145 -5.08 12.05 13.10
C TRP A 145 -5.94 13.28 12.89
N LYS A 146 -5.61 14.36 13.60
CA LYS A 146 -6.17 15.71 13.47
C LYS A 146 -5.19 16.70 14.11
N PRO A 147 -5.33 18.02 13.92
CA PRO A 147 -4.46 19.00 14.57
C PRO A 147 -4.32 18.75 16.09
N GLY A 148 -3.08 18.64 16.56
CA GLY A 148 -2.74 18.37 17.97
C GLY A 148 -2.92 16.93 18.45
N VAL A 149 -3.28 15.98 17.58
CA VAL A 149 -3.42 14.55 17.92
C VAL A 149 -2.75 13.68 16.87
N VAL A 150 -1.86 12.81 17.32
CA VAL A 150 -1.22 11.80 16.48
C VAL A 150 -1.78 10.42 16.78
N ARG A 151 -1.83 9.57 15.76
CA ARG A 151 -2.11 8.14 15.86
C ARG A 151 -0.79 7.38 15.83
N ILE A 152 -0.55 6.59 16.86
CA ILE A 152 0.56 5.65 16.94
C ILE A 152 0.05 4.26 16.57
N THR A 153 0.69 3.62 15.60
CA THR A 153 0.40 2.25 15.17
C THR A 153 1.68 1.42 15.35
N ALA A 154 1.58 0.35 16.13
CA ALA A 154 2.68 -0.57 16.41
C ALA A 154 2.40 -1.92 15.73
N SER A 155 3.35 -2.39 14.93
CA SER A 155 3.31 -3.68 14.23
C SER A 155 4.12 -4.71 15.00
N ALA A 156 3.50 -5.80 15.45
CA ALA A 156 4.15 -6.86 16.23
C ALA A 156 5.08 -7.75 15.39
N ALA A 157 4.80 -7.85 14.11
CA ALA A 157 5.58 -8.54 13.10
C ALA A 157 5.58 -7.68 11.85
N ASP A 158 6.56 -7.88 10.98
CA ASP A 158 6.61 -7.27 9.66
C ASP A 158 5.33 -7.62 8.87
N PRO A 159 4.46 -6.64 8.58
CA PRO A 159 3.23 -6.87 7.83
C PRO A 159 3.49 -7.29 6.39
N LEU A 160 4.68 -6.94 5.85
CA LEU A 160 5.09 -7.22 4.49
C LEU A 160 5.71 -8.60 4.37
N LYS A 161 6.22 -9.23 5.43
CA LYS A 161 7.01 -10.47 5.35
C LYS A 161 6.39 -11.61 4.53
N VAL A 162 5.07 -11.80 4.59
CA VAL A 162 4.39 -12.92 3.93
C VAL A 162 3.37 -12.39 2.92
N PRO A 163 3.42 -12.83 1.64
CA PRO A 163 2.39 -12.50 0.68
C PRO A 163 1.03 -12.94 1.22
N ARG A 164 0.05 -12.04 1.15
CA ARG A 164 -1.30 -12.33 1.62
C ARG A 164 -2.19 -12.61 0.43
N ILE A 165 -3.00 -13.64 0.51
CA ILE A 165 -4.14 -13.84 -0.39
C ILE A 165 -5.24 -12.87 0.06
N PRO A 166 -5.84 -12.10 -0.86
CA PRO A 166 -6.82 -11.10 -0.50
C PRO A 166 -8.09 -11.75 0.06
N ARG A 167 -8.58 -11.25 1.20
CA ARG A 167 -9.93 -11.59 1.70
C ARG A 167 -10.94 -10.67 1.01
N GLN A 168 -11.29 -10.98 -0.24
CA GLN A 168 -12.21 -10.16 -1.03
C GLN A 168 -13.62 -10.14 -0.40
N ARG A 169 -14.23 -8.95 -0.29
CA ARG A 169 -15.63 -8.75 0.12
C ARG A 169 -16.32 -7.83 -0.89
N GLY A 170 -17.05 -8.41 -1.85
CA GLY A 170 -17.88 -7.69 -2.83
C GLY A 170 -17.10 -6.75 -3.78
N ALA A 171 -17.84 -5.97 -4.58
CA ALA A 171 -17.28 -5.06 -5.59
C ALA A 171 -16.51 -3.84 -5.00
N GLY A 172 -16.59 -3.61 -3.69
CA GLY A 172 -15.96 -2.46 -3.04
C GLY A 172 -16.56 -1.11 -3.46
N ARG A 173 -15.79 -0.04 -3.30
CA ARG A 173 -16.16 1.31 -3.79
C ARG A 173 -15.68 1.45 -5.23
N LEU A 174 -16.51 2.03 -6.11
CA LEU A 174 -16.18 2.24 -7.52
C LEU A 174 -14.80 2.91 -7.69
N LEU A 175 -13.98 2.36 -8.59
CA LEU A 175 -12.61 2.77 -8.91
C LEU A 175 -11.62 2.66 -7.73
N SER A 176 -11.95 1.85 -6.73
CA SER A 176 -11.12 1.63 -5.54
C SER A 176 -10.90 0.14 -5.31
N VAL A 177 -9.64 -0.28 -5.24
CA VAL A 177 -9.24 -1.68 -5.07
C VAL A 177 -8.22 -1.80 -3.95
N THR A 178 -8.43 -2.76 -3.05
CA THR A 178 -7.40 -3.16 -2.09
C THR A 178 -6.45 -4.12 -2.76
N VAL A 179 -5.23 -3.67 -3.04
CA VAL A 179 -4.23 -4.42 -3.79
C VAL A 179 -3.14 -5.02 -2.91
N GLY A 180 -3.11 -4.71 -1.62
CA GLY A 180 -2.06 -5.22 -0.74
C GLY A 180 -2.15 -4.73 0.69
N VAL A 181 -0.99 -4.66 1.34
CA VAL A 181 -0.82 -4.16 2.70
C VAL A 181 0.38 -3.22 2.76
N LEU A 182 0.25 -2.09 3.44
CA LEU A 182 1.35 -1.18 3.72
C LEU A 182 2.21 -1.73 4.88
N GLU A 183 3.42 -1.23 5.07
CA GLU A 183 4.30 -1.57 6.21
C GLU A 183 3.66 -1.19 7.56
N THR A 184 2.66 -0.33 7.53
CA THR A 184 1.80 0.01 8.67
C THR A 184 0.78 -1.06 9.05
N GLY A 185 0.63 -2.09 8.24
CA GLY A 185 -0.42 -3.10 8.36
C GLY A 185 -1.80 -2.63 7.89
N VAL A 186 -1.93 -1.39 7.42
CA VAL A 186 -3.17 -0.87 6.80
C VAL A 186 -3.31 -1.45 5.39
N PRO A 187 -4.54 -1.73 4.91
CA PRO A 187 -4.75 -2.12 3.52
C PRO A 187 -4.16 -1.10 2.54
N TRP A 188 -3.34 -1.56 1.60
CA TRP A 188 -2.92 -0.77 0.47
C TRP A 188 -4.08 -0.69 -0.52
N VAL A 189 -4.67 0.49 -0.64
CA VAL A 189 -5.79 0.77 -1.53
C VAL A 189 -5.33 1.66 -2.68
N VAL A 190 -5.52 1.19 -3.91
CA VAL A 190 -5.47 2.03 -5.11
C VAL A 190 -6.86 2.63 -5.29
N ASP A 191 -6.96 3.95 -5.26
CA ASP A 191 -8.20 4.71 -5.46
C ASP A 191 -8.00 5.68 -6.62
N LEU A 192 -8.50 5.31 -7.80
CA LEU A 192 -8.33 6.08 -9.02
C LEU A 192 -9.12 7.39 -8.99
N ARG A 193 -10.13 7.54 -8.12
CA ARG A 193 -10.81 8.84 -7.95
C ARG A 193 -9.98 9.84 -7.15
N ARG A 194 -9.10 9.35 -6.27
CA ARG A 194 -8.17 10.18 -5.48
C ARG A 194 -6.85 10.42 -6.20
N VAL A 195 -6.29 9.38 -6.79
CA VAL A 195 -5.04 9.42 -7.54
C VAL A 195 -5.32 8.86 -8.94
N PRO A 196 -5.58 9.71 -9.94
CA PRO A 196 -6.16 9.28 -11.20
C PRO A 196 -5.21 8.55 -12.13
N HIS A 197 -3.91 8.83 -12.02
CA HIS A 197 -2.92 8.31 -12.94
C HIS A 197 -1.71 7.77 -12.16
N TRP A 198 -1.32 6.54 -12.47
CA TRP A 198 -0.30 5.78 -11.75
C TRP A 198 0.83 5.36 -12.69
N LEU A 199 2.05 5.43 -12.18
CA LEU A 199 3.24 4.80 -12.73
C LEU A 199 3.65 3.64 -11.83
N VAL A 200 3.77 2.45 -12.41
CA VAL A 200 4.15 1.21 -11.73
C VAL A 200 5.42 0.65 -12.38
N VAL A 201 6.56 0.75 -11.72
CA VAL A 201 7.82 0.21 -12.24
C VAL A 201 8.28 -1.01 -11.45
N GLY A 202 8.97 -1.92 -12.12
CA GLY A 202 9.55 -3.10 -11.49
C GLY A 202 10.14 -4.08 -12.47
N ALA A 203 11.27 -4.69 -12.12
CA ALA A 203 11.91 -5.72 -12.92
C ALA A 203 11.06 -7.01 -12.98
N THR A 204 11.45 -7.93 -13.86
CA THR A 204 10.85 -9.27 -13.93
C THR A 204 10.87 -9.96 -12.56
N ARG A 205 9.76 -10.61 -12.19
CA ARG A 205 9.53 -11.28 -10.89
C ARG A 205 9.70 -10.38 -9.65
N SER A 206 9.56 -9.06 -9.80
CA SER A 206 9.61 -8.11 -8.66
C SER A 206 8.27 -7.97 -7.92
N GLY A 207 7.17 -8.38 -8.55
CA GLY A 207 5.80 -8.20 -8.03
C GLY A 207 4.92 -7.24 -8.83
N LYS A 208 5.44 -6.61 -9.90
CA LYS A 208 4.69 -5.75 -10.84
C LYS A 208 3.43 -6.44 -11.36
N SER A 209 3.56 -7.62 -11.98
CA SER A 209 2.42 -8.36 -12.55
C SER A 209 1.41 -8.72 -11.45
N THR A 210 1.87 -9.20 -10.30
CA THR A 210 0.99 -9.48 -9.14
C THR A 210 0.15 -8.26 -8.71
N LEU A 211 0.72 -7.05 -8.73
CA LEU A 211 -0.03 -5.82 -8.45
C LEU A 211 -1.05 -5.51 -9.56
N ILE A 212 -0.68 -5.65 -10.83
CA ILE A 212 -1.59 -5.46 -11.97
C ILE A 212 -2.75 -6.47 -11.89
N ASN A 213 -2.46 -7.75 -11.64
CA ASN A 213 -3.44 -8.81 -11.45
C ASN A 213 -4.41 -8.47 -10.31
N ALA A 214 -3.89 -8.00 -9.17
CA ALA A 214 -4.71 -7.56 -8.04
C ALA A 214 -5.62 -6.39 -8.38
N LEU A 215 -5.13 -5.43 -9.17
CA LEU A 215 -5.91 -4.29 -9.62
C LEU A 215 -6.99 -4.70 -10.63
N VAL A 216 -6.64 -5.49 -11.65
CA VAL A 216 -7.57 -5.99 -12.67
C VAL A 216 -8.66 -6.84 -12.01
N ALA A 217 -8.30 -7.80 -11.16
CA ALA A 217 -9.26 -8.64 -10.46
C ALA A 217 -10.24 -7.83 -9.60
N GLY A 218 -9.78 -6.75 -8.95
CA GLY A 218 -10.66 -5.86 -8.18
C GLY A 218 -11.56 -4.98 -9.05
N LEU A 219 -11.06 -4.48 -10.17
CA LEU A 219 -11.81 -3.64 -11.10
C LEU A 219 -12.79 -4.45 -11.97
N ALA A 220 -12.46 -5.71 -12.28
CA ALA A 220 -13.32 -6.61 -13.06
C ALA A 220 -14.73 -6.71 -12.47
N ARG A 221 -14.82 -6.70 -11.13
CA ARG A 221 -16.07 -6.77 -10.33
C ARG A 221 -16.89 -5.49 -10.35
N GLN A 222 -16.44 -4.44 -11.03
CA GLN A 222 -17.01 -3.10 -10.99
C GLN A 222 -17.53 -2.69 -12.38
N PRO A 223 -18.51 -1.77 -12.46
CA PRO A 223 -19.02 -1.25 -13.73
C PRO A 223 -18.04 -0.22 -14.32
N VAL A 224 -16.89 -0.68 -14.82
CA VAL A 224 -15.84 0.12 -15.45
C VAL A 224 -15.42 -0.47 -16.80
N ALA A 225 -14.99 0.37 -17.74
CA ALA A 225 -14.36 -0.08 -18.97
C ALA A 225 -12.87 -0.32 -18.71
N LEU A 226 -12.37 -1.52 -18.98
CA LEU A 226 -10.94 -1.82 -18.90
C LEU A 226 -10.36 -1.82 -20.31
N VAL A 227 -9.29 -1.07 -20.53
CA VAL A 227 -8.61 -0.99 -21.82
C VAL A 227 -7.16 -1.39 -21.64
N GLY A 228 -6.70 -2.38 -22.42
CA GLY A 228 -5.34 -2.89 -22.35
C GLY A 228 -4.46 -2.37 -23.49
N ILE A 229 -3.21 -2.02 -23.16
CA ILE A 229 -2.13 -1.76 -24.12
C ILE A 229 -0.95 -2.64 -23.74
N ASP A 230 -0.70 -3.66 -24.55
CA ASP A 230 0.35 -4.65 -24.37
C ASP A 230 1.09 -4.86 -25.69
N CYS A 231 2.04 -3.97 -25.96
CA CYS A 231 2.82 -4.00 -27.20
C CYS A 231 3.87 -5.12 -27.23
N LYS A 232 3.89 -6.04 -26.25
CA LYS A 232 4.67 -7.29 -26.28
C LYS A 232 3.85 -8.44 -26.87
N GLY A 233 3.05 -8.16 -27.89
CA GLY A 233 2.22 -9.16 -28.57
C GLY A 233 1.01 -9.64 -27.75
N GLY A 234 0.61 -8.90 -26.70
CA GLY A 234 -0.54 -9.26 -25.88
C GLY A 234 -0.29 -10.37 -24.86
N MET A 235 0.96 -10.75 -24.59
CA MET A 235 1.28 -11.90 -23.73
C MET A 235 0.76 -11.78 -22.29
N GLU A 236 0.66 -10.57 -21.75
CA GLU A 236 0.33 -10.30 -20.35
C GLU A 236 -1.15 -9.91 -20.20
N LEU A 237 -1.65 -9.00 -21.03
CA LEU A 237 -3.02 -8.47 -20.87
C LEU A 237 -4.10 -9.28 -21.60
N SER A 238 -3.74 -10.16 -22.56
CA SER A 238 -4.73 -11.04 -23.24
C SER A 238 -5.45 -11.99 -22.27
N LEU A 239 -4.82 -12.33 -21.15
CA LEU A 239 -5.42 -13.12 -20.06
C LEU A 239 -6.73 -12.50 -19.52
N TYR A 240 -6.93 -11.19 -19.74
CA TYR A 240 -8.09 -10.44 -19.26
C TYR A 240 -9.07 -10.09 -20.37
N GLU A 241 -8.84 -10.54 -21.60
CA GLU A 241 -9.61 -10.17 -22.79
C GLU A 241 -11.13 -10.27 -22.61
N PRO A 242 -11.71 -11.30 -21.95
CA PRO A 242 -13.15 -11.35 -21.70
C PRO A 242 -13.72 -10.13 -20.94
N ARG A 243 -12.86 -9.48 -20.13
CA ARG A 243 -13.22 -8.29 -19.33
C ARG A 243 -12.77 -6.97 -19.97
N LEU A 244 -11.90 -7.01 -20.97
CA LEU A 244 -11.39 -5.81 -21.64
C LEU A 244 -12.42 -5.30 -22.66
N THR A 245 -12.69 -4.00 -22.61
CA THR A 245 -13.46 -3.30 -23.64
C THR A 245 -12.66 -3.18 -24.95
N ALA A 246 -11.33 -3.08 -24.86
CA ALA A 246 -10.42 -3.05 -26.00
C ALA A 246 -9.01 -3.48 -25.58
N LEU A 247 -8.27 -4.09 -26.50
CA LEU A 247 -6.86 -4.48 -26.33
C LEU A 247 -6.06 -4.09 -27.57
N ALA A 248 -4.94 -3.40 -27.36
CA ALA A 248 -3.93 -3.16 -28.39
C ALA A 248 -2.70 -4.03 -28.11
N THR A 249 -2.29 -4.85 -29.08
CA THR A 249 -1.16 -5.80 -28.93
C THR A 249 0.14 -5.34 -29.61
N ASN A 250 0.09 -4.20 -30.30
CA ASN A 250 1.24 -3.55 -30.94
C ASN A 250 1.10 -2.02 -30.92
N ARG A 251 2.20 -1.32 -31.24
CA ARG A 251 2.27 0.14 -31.16
C ARG A 251 1.30 0.85 -32.10
N ALA A 252 1.16 0.38 -33.34
CA ALA A 252 0.26 0.98 -34.32
C ALA A 252 -1.22 0.92 -33.86
N GLN A 253 -1.65 -0.22 -33.30
CA GLN A 253 -2.96 -0.34 -32.65
C GLN A 253 -3.08 0.57 -31.43
N ALA A 254 -2.04 0.64 -30.59
CA ALA A 254 -2.04 1.48 -29.39
C ALA A 254 -2.22 2.96 -29.73
N VAL A 255 -1.54 3.47 -30.78
CA VAL A 255 -1.69 4.85 -31.25
C VAL A 255 -3.13 5.14 -31.66
N LYS A 256 -3.75 4.26 -32.45
CA LYS A 256 -5.15 4.42 -32.86
C LYS A 256 -6.10 4.38 -31.66
N LEU A 257 -5.89 3.44 -30.73
CA LEU A 257 -6.73 3.25 -29.55
C LEU A 257 -6.63 4.46 -28.61
N LEU A 258 -5.42 4.97 -28.40
CA LEU A 258 -5.18 6.17 -27.61
C LEU A 258 -5.82 7.42 -28.26
N ALA A 259 -5.78 7.54 -29.59
CA ALA A 259 -6.47 8.61 -30.29
C ALA A 259 -7.99 8.56 -30.07
N ALA A 260 -8.60 7.38 -30.24
CA ALA A 260 -10.03 7.19 -29.99
C ALA A 260 -10.43 7.48 -28.53
N LEU A 261 -9.57 7.13 -27.55
CA LEU A 261 -9.77 7.48 -26.16
C LEU A 261 -9.69 8.99 -25.90
N VAL A 262 -8.80 9.71 -26.60
CA VAL A 262 -8.73 11.17 -26.52
C VAL A 262 -10.02 11.79 -27.06
N ASP A 263 -10.52 11.31 -28.19
CA ASP A 263 -11.76 11.81 -28.79
C ASP A 263 -12.98 11.55 -27.89
N GLU A 264 -13.08 10.33 -27.34
CA GLU A 264 -14.10 9.98 -26.34
C GLU A 264 -14.00 10.92 -25.11
N THR A 265 -12.79 11.20 -24.63
CA THR A 265 -12.56 12.12 -23.51
C THR A 265 -13.04 13.53 -23.86
N LEU A 266 -12.76 14.04 -25.06
CA LEU A 266 -13.23 15.34 -25.52
C LEU A 266 -14.76 15.37 -25.66
N GLY A 267 -15.39 14.30 -26.14
CA GLY A 267 -16.85 14.17 -26.17
C GLY A 267 -17.48 14.25 -24.77
N ARG A 268 -16.89 13.60 -23.78
CA ARG A 268 -17.32 13.71 -22.36
C ARG A 268 -17.18 15.12 -21.81
N MET A 269 -16.14 15.85 -22.25
CA MET A 269 -15.95 17.25 -21.87
C MET A 269 -17.10 18.11 -22.38
N GLU A 270 -17.50 17.92 -23.64
CA GLU A 270 -18.62 18.66 -24.23
C GLU A 270 -19.95 18.33 -23.55
N LEU A 271 -20.18 17.04 -23.24
CA LEU A 271 -21.34 16.62 -22.45
C LEU A 271 -21.39 17.33 -21.09
N CYS A 272 -20.27 17.40 -20.37
CA CYS A 272 -20.20 18.11 -19.09
C CYS A 272 -20.48 19.62 -19.23
N ARG A 273 -19.95 20.25 -20.29
CA ARG A 273 -20.17 21.68 -20.59
C ARG A 273 -21.64 21.97 -20.88
N SER A 274 -22.26 21.14 -21.72
CA SER A 274 -23.69 21.23 -22.07
C SER A 274 -24.59 21.07 -20.84
N ALA A 275 -24.24 20.15 -19.93
CA ALA A 275 -24.94 19.96 -18.66
C ALA A 275 -24.54 20.97 -17.56
N ARG A 276 -23.61 21.89 -17.83
CA ARG A 276 -23.05 22.88 -16.88
C ARG A 276 -22.46 22.27 -15.60
N VAL A 277 -21.85 21.09 -15.71
CA VAL A 277 -21.15 20.42 -14.61
C VAL A 277 -19.65 20.39 -14.85
N ARG A 278 -18.87 20.31 -13.77
CA ARG A 278 -17.39 20.35 -13.85
C ARG A 278 -16.75 19.01 -14.18
N ASN A 279 -17.48 17.90 -14.06
CA ASN A 279 -16.99 16.55 -14.25
C ASN A 279 -18.16 15.59 -14.47
N ILE A 280 -17.85 14.38 -14.96
CA ILE A 280 -18.89 13.36 -15.26
C ILE A 280 -19.67 12.91 -14.02
N TRP A 281 -19.11 13.09 -12.81
CA TRP A 281 -19.77 12.74 -11.56
C TRP A 281 -20.91 13.69 -11.20
N GLY A 282 -20.93 14.90 -11.79
CA GLY A 282 -22.06 15.83 -11.69
C GLY A 282 -23.22 15.51 -12.63
N LEU A 283 -23.01 14.64 -13.62
CA LEU A 283 -24.06 14.20 -14.54
C LEU A 283 -25.06 13.28 -13.83
N ARG A 284 -26.29 13.24 -14.35
CA ARG A 284 -27.34 12.32 -13.90
C ARG A 284 -26.94 10.88 -14.19
N ASP A 285 -27.41 9.92 -13.40
CA ASP A 285 -26.93 8.54 -13.49
C ASP A 285 -27.19 7.86 -14.86
N GLY A 286 -28.24 8.26 -15.60
CA GLY A 286 -28.50 7.78 -16.97
C GLY A 286 -27.69 8.48 -18.08
N GLU A 287 -27.05 9.61 -17.77
CA GLU A 287 -26.21 10.39 -18.70
C GLU A 287 -24.71 10.18 -18.41
N ARG A 288 -24.36 9.66 -17.24
CA ARG A 288 -22.98 9.52 -16.79
C ARG A 288 -22.25 8.46 -17.62
N PRO A 289 -21.19 8.84 -18.36
CA PRO A 289 -20.36 7.86 -19.07
C PRO A 289 -19.69 6.89 -18.11
N VAL A 290 -19.54 5.64 -18.55
CA VAL A 290 -18.82 4.62 -17.78
C VAL A 290 -17.35 5.03 -17.61
N PRO A 291 -16.79 4.95 -16.39
CA PRO A 291 -15.37 5.25 -16.18
C PRO A 291 -14.46 4.27 -16.93
N VAL A 292 -13.39 4.78 -17.53
CA VAL A 292 -12.41 4.01 -18.30
C VAL A 292 -11.10 3.93 -17.52
N VAL A 293 -10.55 2.73 -17.38
CA VAL A 293 -9.22 2.49 -16.83
C VAL A 293 -8.35 1.90 -17.92
N VAL A 294 -7.34 2.66 -18.35
CA VAL A 294 -6.36 2.25 -19.36
C VAL A 294 -5.13 1.69 -18.65
N ILE A 295 -4.78 0.45 -18.97
CA ILE A 295 -3.64 -0.28 -18.40
C ILE A 295 -2.61 -0.45 -19.51
N VAL A 296 -1.43 0.12 -19.32
CA VAL A 296 -0.27 -0.07 -20.20
C VAL A 296 0.70 -1.00 -19.49
N ASP A 297 0.99 -2.19 -20.03
CA ASP A 297 1.86 -3.15 -19.32
C ASP A 297 3.35 -2.78 -19.36
N GLU A 298 3.82 -2.36 -20.54
CA GLU A 298 5.19 -1.93 -20.77
C GLU A 298 5.22 -0.63 -21.56
N ILE A 299 5.44 0.47 -20.86
CA ILE A 299 5.55 1.78 -21.50
C ILE A 299 6.75 1.85 -22.44
N ALA A 300 7.87 1.18 -22.16
CA ALA A 300 9.05 1.25 -23.02
C ALA A 300 8.75 0.87 -24.48
N GLU A 301 7.86 -0.12 -24.70
CA GLU A 301 7.46 -0.55 -26.04
C GLU A 301 6.69 0.50 -26.83
N LEU A 302 6.11 1.52 -26.18
CA LEU A 302 5.46 2.64 -26.87
C LEU A 302 6.46 3.72 -27.32
N PHE A 303 7.63 3.79 -26.68
CA PHE A 303 8.59 4.88 -26.86
C PHE A 303 9.91 4.44 -27.52
N LEU A 304 10.19 3.15 -27.60
CA LEU A 304 11.41 2.63 -28.22
C LEU A 304 11.40 2.87 -29.74
N ILE A 305 12.37 3.63 -30.26
CA ILE A 305 12.41 4.01 -31.68
C ILE A 305 13.56 3.28 -32.39
N ALA A 306 13.25 2.46 -33.39
CA ALA A 306 14.24 1.87 -34.30
C ALA A 306 14.28 2.53 -35.70
N GLY A 307 13.25 3.32 -36.07
CA GLY A 307 13.15 3.94 -37.40
C GLY A 307 12.29 5.21 -37.45
N ARG A 308 12.22 5.87 -38.61
CA ARG A 308 11.51 7.15 -38.78
C ARG A 308 9.99 7.03 -38.57
N SER A 309 9.35 5.99 -39.11
CA SER A 309 7.91 5.74 -38.91
C SER A 309 7.56 5.50 -37.43
N GLU A 310 8.42 4.76 -36.73
CA GLU A 310 8.25 4.49 -35.30
C GLU A 310 8.39 5.75 -34.43
N LYS A 311 9.18 6.73 -34.88
CA LYS A 311 9.30 8.02 -34.19
C LYS A 311 7.98 8.78 -34.17
N ASP A 312 7.29 8.82 -35.31
CA ASP A 312 6.00 9.52 -35.41
C ASP A 312 4.93 8.80 -34.56
N GLU A 313 4.91 7.46 -34.57
CA GLU A 313 4.05 6.65 -33.70
C GLU A 313 4.33 6.86 -32.22
N ALA A 314 5.60 6.83 -31.81
CA ALA A 314 6.00 7.07 -30.42
C ALA A 314 5.60 8.47 -29.95
N GLN A 315 5.78 9.48 -30.81
CA GLN A 315 5.38 10.86 -30.52
C GLN A 315 3.85 11.00 -30.43
N ALA A 316 3.09 10.32 -31.29
CA ALA A 316 1.63 10.30 -31.23
C ALA A 316 1.12 9.62 -29.94
N ALA A 317 1.67 8.45 -29.58
CA ALA A 317 1.36 7.74 -28.34
C ALA A 317 1.67 8.59 -27.11
N ALA A 318 2.85 9.23 -27.08
CA ALA A 318 3.24 10.14 -26.01
C ALA A 318 2.24 11.30 -25.84
N THR A 319 1.90 11.95 -26.96
CA THR A 319 0.98 13.09 -26.97
C THR A 319 -0.39 12.69 -26.44
N ALA A 320 -0.92 11.55 -26.91
CA ALA A 320 -2.22 11.06 -26.49
C ALA A 320 -2.24 10.68 -25.00
N LEU A 321 -1.24 9.93 -24.50
CA LEU A 321 -1.13 9.58 -23.08
C LEU A 321 -1.03 10.82 -22.18
N ILE A 322 -0.22 11.80 -22.56
CA ILE A 322 -0.11 13.07 -21.81
C ILE A 322 -1.46 13.79 -21.79
N ARG A 323 -2.16 13.85 -22.94
CA ARG A 323 -3.46 14.50 -23.03
C ARG A 323 -4.52 13.81 -22.18
N LEU A 324 -4.54 12.48 -22.17
CA LEU A 324 -5.42 11.68 -21.31
C LEU A 324 -5.09 11.91 -19.83
N ALA A 325 -3.81 11.99 -19.46
CA ALA A 325 -3.42 12.26 -18.08
C ALA A 325 -3.80 13.69 -17.61
N GLN A 326 -3.77 14.67 -18.52
CA GLN A 326 -4.15 16.05 -18.21
C GLN A 326 -5.66 16.25 -18.06
N LEU A 327 -6.47 15.56 -18.86
CA LEU A 327 -7.92 15.76 -18.91
C LEU A 327 -8.74 14.69 -18.17
N GLY A 328 -8.20 13.48 -18.04
CA GLY A 328 -8.94 12.27 -17.74
C GLY A 328 -9.59 12.25 -16.37
N ALA A 329 -8.95 12.81 -15.34
CA ALA A 329 -9.42 12.75 -13.95
C ALA A 329 -10.87 13.27 -13.77
N ALA A 330 -11.20 14.40 -14.42
CA ALA A 330 -12.55 14.99 -14.37
C ALA A 330 -13.53 14.29 -15.33
N LEU A 331 -13.03 13.61 -16.35
CA LEU A 331 -13.79 13.02 -17.44
C LEU A 331 -13.92 11.49 -17.32
N GLY A 332 -13.44 10.93 -16.20
CA GLY A 332 -13.56 9.53 -15.88
C GLY A 332 -12.65 8.62 -16.69
N VAL A 333 -11.49 9.11 -17.12
CA VAL A 333 -10.45 8.30 -17.77
C VAL A 333 -9.22 8.26 -16.88
N TYR A 334 -8.77 7.07 -16.54
CA TYR A 334 -7.71 6.81 -15.57
C TYR A 334 -6.59 6.01 -16.23
N LEU A 335 -5.34 6.27 -15.85
CA LEU A 335 -4.18 5.62 -16.45
C LEU A 335 -3.43 4.82 -15.39
N VAL A 336 -3.09 3.57 -15.71
CA VAL A 336 -2.18 2.73 -14.94
C VAL A 336 -1.09 2.32 -15.90
N VAL A 337 0.03 3.02 -15.83
CA VAL A 337 1.15 2.85 -16.75
C VAL A 337 2.23 2.06 -16.04
N ALA A 338 2.57 0.90 -16.58
CA ALA A 338 3.58 0.03 -16.03
C ALA A 338 4.82 -0.05 -16.93
N GLY A 339 5.95 -0.44 -16.37
CA GLY A 339 7.16 -0.70 -17.14
C GLY A 339 8.27 -1.37 -16.35
N GLN A 340 9.09 -2.18 -17.03
CA GLN A 340 10.23 -2.85 -16.40
C GLN A 340 11.48 -1.98 -16.40
N ARG A 341 11.65 -1.20 -17.47
CA ARG A 341 12.73 -0.23 -17.62
C ARG A 341 12.13 1.09 -18.10
N VAL A 342 12.13 2.08 -17.22
CA VAL A 342 11.55 3.40 -17.52
C VAL A 342 12.60 4.43 -17.19
N GLY A 343 13.32 4.93 -18.19
CA GLY A 343 14.35 5.94 -17.99
C GLY A 343 14.15 7.13 -18.93
N SER A 344 14.90 8.20 -18.66
CA SER A 344 14.95 9.38 -19.54
C SER A 344 15.52 9.08 -20.93
N ASP A 345 16.18 7.92 -21.09
CA ASP A 345 16.69 7.39 -22.35
C ASP A 345 15.58 7.07 -23.37
N LEU A 346 14.34 6.84 -22.90
CA LEU A 346 13.16 6.69 -23.78
C LEU A 346 12.65 8.03 -24.35
N GLY A 347 13.29 9.15 -23.99
CA GLY A 347 13.05 10.48 -24.58
C GLY A 347 12.13 11.39 -23.76
N PRO A 348 11.93 12.64 -24.21
CA PRO A 348 11.22 13.67 -23.44
C PRO A 348 9.74 13.36 -23.21
N GLY A 349 9.11 12.58 -24.11
CA GLY A 349 7.71 12.20 -24.00
C GLY A 349 7.41 11.37 -22.75
N VAL A 350 8.26 10.39 -22.42
CA VAL A 350 8.07 9.58 -21.21
C VAL A 350 8.25 10.41 -19.94
N THR A 351 9.19 11.37 -19.95
CA THR A 351 9.45 12.27 -18.81
C THR A 351 8.29 13.22 -18.58
N ALA A 352 7.72 13.78 -19.65
CA ALA A 352 6.54 14.62 -19.59
C ALA A 352 5.30 13.85 -19.14
N LEU A 353 5.11 12.63 -19.63
CA LEU A 353 4.03 11.75 -19.18
C LEU A 353 4.18 11.40 -17.72
N ARG A 354 5.37 10.95 -17.30
CA ARG A 354 5.70 10.65 -15.90
C ARG A 354 5.24 11.79 -15.01
N ALA A 355 5.56 13.04 -15.30
CA ALA A 355 5.15 14.20 -14.50
C ALA A 355 3.62 14.32 -14.25
N GLN A 356 2.77 13.70 -15.09
CA GLN A 356 1.31 13.67 -14.92
C GLN A 356 0.80 12.48 -14.09
N LEU A 357 1.64 11.45 -13.84
CA LEU A 357 1.25 10.24 -13.12
C LEU A 357 1.61 10.37 -11.63
N SER A 358 0.72 10.97 -10.83
CA SER A 358 1.01 11.30 -9.43
C SER A 358 1.12 10.09 -8.49
N GLY A 359 0.51 8.95 -8.83
CA GLY A 359 0.70 7.71 -8.08
C GLY A 359 1.98 7.02 -8.50
N ARG A 360 2.96 6.88 -7.61
CA ARG A 360 4.21 6.15 -7.90
C ARG A 360 4.29 4.86 -7.13
N VAL A 361 4.56 3.78 -7.84
CA VAL A 361 4.87 2.48 -7.26
C VAL A 361 6.17 1.99 -7.88
N CYS A 362 7.17 1.73 -7.03
CA CYS A 362 8.43 1.15 -7.45
C CYS A 362 8.62 -0.18 -6.72
N HIS A 363 8.44 -1.28 -7.44
CA HIS A 363 8.96 -2.57 -7.01
C HIS A 363 10.49 -2.59 -7.18
N ARG A 364 11.12 -3.71 -6.82
CA ARG A 364 12.54 -3.93 -7.13
C ARG A 364 12.79 -3.72 -8.63
N VAL A 365 13.71 -2.82 -8.96
CA VAL A 365 14.15 -2.54 -10.33
C VAL A 365 15.53 -3.15 -10.59
N ALA A 366 15.88 -3.33 -11.86
CA ALA A 366 17.19 -3.87 -12.25
C ALA A 366 18.27 -2.77 -12.30
N ASP A 367 17.88 -1.53 -12.63
CA ASP A 367 18.78 -0.41 -12.77
C ASP A 367 18.35 0.78 -11.89
N PRO A 368 19.30 1.57 -11.35
CA PRO A 368 19.00 2.75 -10.55
C PRO A 368 18.21 3.84 -11.31
N GLY A 369 18.41 3.95 -12.63
CA GLY A 369 17.77 4.97 -13.47
C GLY A 369 16.25 4.83 -13.51
N THR A 370 15.74 3.59 -13.52
CA THR A 370 14.30 3.33 -13.43
C THR A 370 13.71 3.77 -12.09
N ALA A 371 14.41 3.55 -10.98
CA ALA A 371 13.95 4.02 -9.67
C ALA A 371 14.02 5.55 -9.58
N GLU A 372 15.08 6.18 -10.11
CA GLU A 372 15.22 7.64 -10.19
C GLU A 372 14.07 8.26 -10.98
N MET A 373 13.76 7.69 -12.15
CA MET A 373 12.62 8.11 -12.97
C MET A 373 11.28 7.93 -12.25
N ALA A 374 11.12 6.92 -11.39
CA ALA A 374 9.86 6.73 -10.67
C ALA A 374 9.72 7.61 -9.43
N LEU A 375 10.81 7.84 -8.68
CA LEU A 375 10.76 8.36 -7.30
C LEU A 375 11.66 9.58 -7.03
N GLY A 376 12.64 9.85 -7.90
CA GLY A 376 13.72 10.81 -7.65
C GLY A 376 13.25 12.26 -7.42
N ASP A 377 12.15 12.66 -8.06
CA ASP A 377 11.57 14.00 -7.87
C ASP A 377 10.64 14.11 -6.65
N LEU A 378 10.34 12.99 -5.97
CA LEU A 378 9.43 12.97 -4.82
C LEU A 378 10.18 12.91 -3.50
N ASN A 379 11.05 11.91 -3.32
CA ASN A 379 11.71 11.68 -2.05
C ASN A 379 12.99 10.83 -2.18
N PRO A 380 14.17 11.34 -1.79
CA PRO A 380 15.43 10.59 -1.83
C PRO A 380 15.45 9.33 -0.97
N ASP A 381 14.77 9.32 0.18
CA ASP A 381 14.69 8.14 1.04
C ASP A 381 13.82 7.05 0.40
N ALA A 382 12.75 7.44 -0.30
CA ALA A 382 11.91 6.51 -1.06
C ALA A 382 12.71 5.83 -2.18
N LEU A 383 13.53 6.60 -2.89
CA LEU A 383 14.45 6.10 -3.91
C LEU A 383 15.43 5.07 -3.31
N HIS A 384 16.08 5.40 -2.21
CA HIS A 384 16.99 4.48 -1.52
C HIS A 384 16.27 3.21 -1.01
N ALA A 385 15.06 3.37 -0.47
CA ALA A 385 14.23 2.25 -0.03
C ALA A 385 13.85 1.33 -1.18
N ALA A 386 13.59 1.86 -2.39
CA ALA A 386 13.26 1.05 -3.55
C ALA A 386 14.48 0.27 -4.07
N GLN A 387 15.66 0.88 -4.05
CA GLN A 387 16.93 0.26 -4.47
C GLN A 387 17.43 -0.83 -3.49
N SER A 388 16.94 -0.83 -2.25
CA SER A 388 17.28 -1.81 -1.22
C SER A 388 16.31 -2.99 -1.13
N ILE A 389 15.26 -3.04 -1.97
CA ILE A 389 14.34 -4.20 -2.02
C ILE A 389 15.10 -5.43 -2.52
N ALA A 390 15.16 -6.47 -1.70
CA ALA A 390 15.88 -7.70 -2.04
C ALA A 390 15.09 -8.57 -3.04
N PRO A 391 15.76 -9.42 -3.85
CA PRO A 391 15.08 -10.35 -4.77
C PRO A 391 14.04 -11.27 -4.12
N GLU A 392 14.28 -11.70 -2.89
CA GLU A 392 13.41 -12.58 -2.09
C GLU A 392 12.17 -11.84 -1.56
N GLU A 393 12.16 -10.51 -1.61
CA GLU A 393 11.05 -9.67 -1.18
C GLU A 393 10.03 -9.41 -2.31
N ALA A 394 9.93 -10.29 -3.31
CA ALA A 394 8.97 -10.15 -4.40
C ALA A 394 7.55 -9.80 -3.91
N GLY A 395 6.91 -8.85 -4.61
CA GLY A 395 5.64 -8.26 -4.20
C GLY A 395 5.81 -7.00 -3.34
N THR A 396 6.96 -6.81 -2.69
CA THR A 396 7.27 -5.57 -1.98
C THR A 396 7.51 -4.41 -2.96
N ALA A 397 7.02 -3.23 -2.61
CA ALA A 397 7.17 -2.00 -3.36
C ALA A 397 7.34 -0.80 -2.43
N VAL A 398 7.90 0.28 -2.95
CA VAL A 398 7.82 1.63 -2.39
C VAL A 398 6.73 2.39 -3.12
N LEU A 399 5.82 2.99 -2.35
CA LEU A 399 4.86 3.96 -2.85
C LEU A 399 5.35 5.34 -2.48
N ALA A 400 5.28 6.27 -3.41
CA ALA A 400 5.56 7.67 -3.13
C ALA A 400 4.49 8.58 -3.72
N SER A 401 4.27 9.68 -3.03
CA SER A 401 3.40 10.78 -3.42
C SER A 401 3.99 12.09 -2.88
N ALA A 402 3.37 13.22 -3.21
CA ALA A 402 3.74 14.50 -2.63
C ALA A 402 3.57 14.54 -1.09
N ASP A 403 2.69 13.70 -0.53
CA ASP A 403 2.40 13.66 0.92
C ASP A 403 3.36 12.76 1.72
N GLY A 404 4.30 12.08 1.04
CA GLY A 404 5.26 11.15 1.63
C GLY A 404 5.30 9.80 0.93
N TRP A 405 5.99 8.86 1.57
CA TRP A 405 6.21 7.52 1.04
C TRP A 405 5.99 6.42 2.07
N ASP A 406 5.79 5.20 1.57
CA ASP A 406 5.48 3.99 2.33
C ASP A 406 6.07 2.77 1.63
N ARG A 407 6.58 1.80 2.39
CA ARG A 407 6.72 0.43 1.84
C ARG A 407 5.38 -0.29 1.89
N ALA A 408 5.16 -1.16 0.91
CA ALA A 408 4.00 -2.04 0.89
C ALA A 408 4.33 -3.37 0.24
N ARG A 409 3.42 -4.33 0.34
CA ARG A 409 3.44 -5.57 -0.41
C ARG A 409 2.09 -5.81 -1.07
N SER A 410 2.11 -6.11 -2.36
CA SER A 410 0.90 -6.50 -3.09
C SER A 410 0.38 -7.86 -2.61
N HIS A 411 -0.94 -8.03 -2.69
CA HIS A 411 -1.61 -9.30 -2.51
C HIS A 411 -1.22 -10.25 -3.62
N LEU A 412 -0.94 -11.51 -3.28
CA LEU A 412 -0.65 -12.52 -4.29
C LEU A 412 -1.97 -12.93 -4.94
N ILE A 413 -2.16 -12.53 -6.19
CA ILE A 413 -3.16 -13.06 -7.12
C ILE A 413 -2.39 -13.67 -8.29
N SER A 414 -2.58 -14.96 -8.52
CA SER A 414 -1.96 -15.64 -9.67
C SER A 414 -2.59 -15.16 -10.98
N GLU A 415 -1.90 -15.39 -12.10
CA GLU A 415 -2.44 -15.10 -13.43
C GLU A 415 -3.75 -15.87 -13.68
N ALA A 416 -3.77 -17.17 -13.39
CA ALA A 416 -4.96 -18.02 -13.52
C ALA A 416 -6.14 -17.55 -12.65
N GLU A 417 -5.88 -17.06 -11.43
CA GLU A 417 -6.93 -16.52 -10.58
C GLU A 417 -7.48 -15.20 -11.13
N ALA A 418 -6.60 -14.32 -11.64
CA ALA A 418 -7.02 -13.05 -12.24
C ALA A 418 -7.78 -13.27 -13.57
N GLU A 419 -7.35 -14.21 -14.41
CA GLU A 419 -8.04 -14.64 -15.63
C GLU A 419 -9.42 -15.22 -15.31
N SER A 420 -9.51 -16.13 -14.34
CA SER A 420 -10.78 -16.71 -13.89
C SER A 420 -11.76 -15.62 -13.41
N ILE A 421 -11.28 -14.64 -12.64
CA ILE A 421 -12.09 -13.50 -12.19
C ILE A 421 -12.51 -12.63 -13.40
N ALA A 422 -11.60 -12.36 -14.34
CA ALA A 422 -11.95 -11.59 -15.54
C ALA A 422 -13.06 -12.28 -16.35
N ALA A 423 -12.98 -13.60 -16.53
CA ALA A 423 -14.02 -14.40 -17.18
C ALA A 423 -15.34 -14.41 -16.40
N GLU A 424 -15.32 -14.58 -15.07
CA GLU A 424 -16.51 -14.54 -14.21
C GLU A 424 -17.30 -13.24 -14.38
N TYR A 425 -16.59 -12.10 -14.46
CA TYR A 425 -17.19 -10.78 -14.59
C TYR A 425 -17.21 -10.22 -16.03
N ALA A 426 -17.02 -11.06 -17.05
CA ALA A 426 -17.06 -10.65 -18.46
C ALA A 426 -18.40 -10.00 -18.86
N HIS A 427 -19.49 -10.41 -18.21
CA HIS A 427 -20.83 -9.82 -18.38
C HIS A 427 -20.93 -8.33 -17.98
N LEU A 428 -19.93 -7.79 -17.27
CA LEU A 428 -19.84 -6.37 -16.91
C LEU A 428 -19.03 -5.54 -17.90
N THR A 429 -18.48 -6.14 -18.96
CA THR A 429 -17.69 -5.42 -19.98
C THR A 429 -18.59 -4.43 -20.74
N PRO A 430 -18.38 -3.11 -20.57
CA PRO A 430 -19.21 -2.12 -21.26
C PRO A 430 -18.79 -2.04 -22.73
N ALA A 431 -19.79 -1.93 -23.61
CA ALA A 431 -19.56 -1.57 -25.00
C ALA A 431 -19.26 -0.08 -25.11
N LEU A 432 -18.12 0.26 -25.71
CA LEU A 432 -17.76 1.63 -26.07
C LEU A 432 -17.59 1.69 -27.60
N PRO A 433 -18.63 2.09 -28.37
CA PRO A 433 -18.60 2.07 -29.82
C PRO A 433 -17.39 2.79 -30.43
N ALA A 434 -16.97 3.90 -29.81
CA ALA A 434 -15.78 4.66 -30.23
C ALA A 434 -14.48 3.84 -30.22
N LEU A 435 -14.42 2.73 -29.48
CA LEU A 435 -13.25 1.85 -29.36
C LEU A 435 -13.39 0.54 -30.15
N ALA A 436 -14.60 0.22 -30.64
CA ALA A 436 -14.91 -1.07 -31.26
C ALA A 436 -14.15 -1.32 -32.56
N ASP A 437 -13.96 -0.29 -33.39
CA ASP A 437 -13.30 -0.40 -34.71
C ASP A 437 -11.76 -0.44 -34.62
N VAL A 438 -11.21 -0.28 -33.41
CA VAL A 438 -9.78 -0.06 -33.20
C VAL A 438 -9.10 -1.26 -32.52
N ALA A 439 -9.86 -2.06 -31.78
CA ALA A 439 -9.39 -3.32 -31.23
C ALA A 439 -9.25 -4.35 -32.37
N GLY A 440 -8.15 -5.10 -32.41
CA GLY A 440 -8.06 -6.28 -33.28
C GLY A 440 -9.17 -7.28 -32.95
N PRO A 441 -9.52 -8.22 -33.86
CA PRO A 441 -10.55 -9.21 -33.59
C PRO A 441 -10.23 -9.96 -32.29
N ALA A 442 -11.08 -9.80 -31.28
CA ALA A 442 -10.89 -10.32 -29.93
C ALA A 442 -11.14 -11.84 -29.82
N MET A 443 -10.77 -12.64 -30.83
CA MET A 443 -11.34 -13.98 -30.97
C MET A 443 -10.44 -15.10 -31.51
N THR A 444 -9.10 -15.02 -31.40
CA THR A 444 -8.28 -16.11 -31.96
C THR A 444 -7.12 -16.63 -31.10
N ALA A 445 -6.78 -16.02 -29.96
CA ALA A 445 -5.63 -16.49 -29.17
C ALA A 445 -6.00 -17.56 -28.11
N HIS A 446 -7.25 -17.59 -27.64
CA HIS A 446 -7.66 -18.49 -26.55
C HIS A 446 -7.78 -19.96 -27.00
N LEU A 447 -8.13 -20.21 -28.26
CA LEU A 447 -8.29 -21.56 -28.80
C LEU A 447 -6.95 -22.25 -29.10
N GLU A 448 -5.90 -21.51 -29.47
CA GLU A 448 -4.58 -22.11 -29.76
C GLU A 448 -3.77 -22.49 -28.51
N ARG A 449 -4.11 -21.96 -27.32
CA ARG A 449 -3.45 -22.34 -26.06
C ARG A 449 -3.99 -23.64 -25.47
N LEU A 450 -5.30 -23.90 -25.62
CA LEU A 450 -5.91 -25.12 -25.08
C LEU A 450 -5.53 -26.37 -25.89
N ASP A 451 -5.20 -26.22 -27.18
CA ASP A 451 -4.77 -27.32 -28.06
C ASP A 451 -3.27 -27.68 -27.93
N ARG A 452 -2.52 -27.04 -27.03
CA ARG A 452 -1.08 -27.30 -26.83
C ARG A 452 -0.71 -28.01 -25.53
N ASP A 453 -1.71 -28.25 -24.67
CA ASP A 453 -1.53 -28.94 -23.38
C ASP A 453 -2.20 -30.34 -23.34
N ASP A 454 -2.62 -30.88 -24.50
CA ASP A 454 -2.85 -32.32 -24.74
C ASP A 454 -1.67 -32.93 -25.52
#